data_AF-A0A954ST84-F1
#
_entry.id   AF-A0A954ST84-F1
#
_cell.length_a   1.000
_cell.length_b   1.000
_cell.length_c   1.000
_cell.angle_alpha   90.00
_cell.angle_beta   90.00
_cell.angle_gamma   90.00
#
_symmetry.space_group_name_H-M   'P 1'
#
loop_
_entity.id
_entity.type
_entity.pdbx_description
1 polymer ?
#
loop_
_entity_poly.entity_id
_entity_poly.type
_entity_poly.pdbx_seq_one_letter_code
_entity_poly.pdbx_strand_id
1 'polypeptide(L)'
;IDALVEQINRSRELPGEPQETEDELNEPPPEEPRLSPEDETEIERLFEESGKDRSRAFVLKQKLDQLGLFKDYEDRFLDLFKKPD
;
A
#
# COMPACT_ATOMS: atom_id res chain seq x y z
N ILE A 1 0.42 0.09 -61.86
CA ILE A 1 -0.11 0.07 -60.47
C ILE A 1 0.25 -1.27 -59.80
N ASP A 2 0.46 -2.37 -60.54
CA ASP A 2 0.87 -3.66 -59.98
C ASP A 2 2.29 -3.80 -59.41
N ALA A 3 3.26 -2.96 -59.77
CA ALA A 3 4.63 -3.11 -59.26
C ALA A 3 4.91 -2.40 -57.92
N LEU A 4 3.98 -1.57 -57.42
CA LEU A 4 4.20 -0.77 -56.21
C LEU A 4 3.64 -1.44 -54.94
N VAL A 5 2.69 -2.37 -55.09
CA VAL A 5 2.06 -3.08 -53.96
C VAL A 5 2.96 -4.20 -53.44
N GLU A 6 3.83 -4.77 -54.29
CA GLU A 6 4.74 -5.86 -53.92
C GLU A 6 5.88 -5.41 -53.01
N GLN A 7 6.25 -4.12 -53.05
CA GLN A 7 7.30 -3.56 -52.21
C GLN A 7 6.85 -3.29 -50.76
N ILE A 8 5.53 -3.21 -50.53
CA ILE A 8 4.96 -2.90 -49.21
C ILE A 8 4.88 -4.16 -48.32
N ASN A 9 4.82 -5.37 -48.89
CA ASN A 9 4.72 -6.61 -48.13
C ASN A 9 6.07 -7.24 -47.73
N ARG A 10 7.21 -6.68 -48.16
CA ARG A 10 8.55 -7.21 -47.84
C ARG A 10 9.21 -6.57 -46.61
N SER A 11 8.64 -5.51 -46.05
CA SER A 11 9.29 -4.72 -44.98
C SER A 11 8.56 -4.76 -43.63
N ARG A 12 7.88 -5.87 -43.31
CA ARG A 12 7.26 -6.05 -41.99
C ARG A 12 7.63 -7.39 -41.35
N GLU A 13 8.88 -7.77 -41.52
CA GLU A 13 9.57 -8.67 -40.58
C GLU A 13 9.98 -7.79 -39.40
N LEU A 14 9.08 -7.69 -38.41
CA LEU A 14 9.44 -7.22 -37.07
C LEU A 14 10.25 -8.35 -36.44
N PRO A 15 11.57 -8.21 -36.23
CA PRO A 15 12.22 -9.05 -35.24
C PRO A 15 11.52 -8.73 -33.93
N GLY A 16 10.95 -9.75 -33.30
CA GLY A 16 10.32 -9.61 -31.99
C GLY A 16 11.29 -8.86 -31.11
N GLU A 17 10.89 -7.65 -30.71
CA GLU A 17 11.45 -7.00 -29.53
C GLU A 17 11.49 -8.11 -28.48
N PRO A 18 12.67 -8.46 -27.93
CA PRO A 18 12.66 -9.12 -26.64
C PRO A 18 11.84 -8.19 -25.79
N GLN A 19 10.63 -8.65 -25.46
CA GLN A 19 9.80 -8.05 -24.45
C GLN A 19 10.77 -7.83 -23.30
N GLU A 20 11.11 -6.57 -23.09
CA GLU A 20 11.52 -6.08 -21.81
C GLU A 20 10.33 -6.49 -20.95
N THR A 21 10.38 -7.73 -20.44
CA THR A 21 9.82 -8.03 -19.15
C THR A 21 10.57 -7.05 -18.28
N GLU A 22 9.99 -5.86 -18.16
CA GLU A 22 9.94 -5.13 -16.91
C GLU A 22 9.83 -6.24 -15.89
N ASP A 23 11.01 -6.61 -15.35
CA ASP A 23 11.19 -7.47 -14.22
C ASP A 23 10.54 -6.64 -13.13
N GLU A 24 9.22 -6.76 -13.13
CA GLU A 24 8.26 -6.34 -12.17
C GLU A 24 8.92 -6.73 -10.87
N LEU A 25 9.44 -5.70 -10.20
CA LEU A 25 10.21 -5.72 -8.98
C LEU A 25 9.55 -6.69 -8.00
N ASN A 26 9.85 -7.97 -8.17
CA ASN A 26 9.47 -9.05 -7.28
C ASN A 26 10.63 -9.19 -6.31
N GLU A 27 10.98 -8.05 -5.73
CA GLU A 27 11.58 -8.00 -4.42
C GLU A 27 10.41 -8.36 -3.50
N PRO A 28 10.33 -9.55 -2.90
CA PRO A 28 9.48 -9.69 -1.74
C PRO A 28 9.98 -8.60 -0.78
N PRO A 29 9.15 -7.61 -0.41
CA PRO A 29 9.60 -6.61 0.53
C PRO A 29 10.11 -7.37 1.74
N PRO A 30 11.27 -6.99 2.31
CA PRO A 30 11.74 -7.62 3.52
C PRO A 30 10.55 -7.63 4.49
N GLU A 31 10.29 -8.78 5.11
CA GLU A 31 9.39 -8.88 6.26
C GLU A 31 10.01 -8.08 7.42
N GLU A 32 10.16 -6.77 7.23
CA GLU A 32 10.14 -5.84 8.32
C GLU A 32 8.78 -6.04 8.96
N PRO A 33 8.72 -6.25 10.28
CA PRO A 33 7.45 -6.26 10.96
C PRO A 33 6.71 -5.01 10.50
N ARG A 34 5.47 -5.16 10.01
CA ARG A 34 4.66 -4.07 9.44
C ARG A 34 4.46 -2.88 10.41
N LEU A 35 4.97 -3.03 11.62
CA LEU A 35 5.07 -2.07 12.71
C LEU A 35 6.52 -2.06 13.20
N SER A 36 7.16 -0.89 13.15
CA SER A 36 8.39 -0.69 13.91
C SER A 36 8.06 -0.73 15.41
N PRO A 37 8.96 -1.21 16.29
CA PRO A 37 8.72 -1.22 17.74
C PRO A 37 8.48 0.19 18.30
N GLU A 38 9.05 1.23 17.67
CA GLU A 38 8.74 2.63 17.98
C GLU A 38 7.30 3.00 17.66
N ASP A 39 6.79 2.60 16.48
CA ASP A 39 5.41 2.86 16.08
C ASP A 39 4.41 2.12 16.96
N GLU A 40 4.71 0.87 17.35
CA GLU A 40 3.88 0.10 18.28
C GLU A 40 3.76 0.81 19.64
N THR A 41 4.90 1.28 20.19
CA THR A 41 4.92 2.05 21.44
C THR A 41 4.11 3.34 21.34
N GLU A 42 4.21 4.03 20.20
CA GLU A 42 3.49 5.28 19.99
C GLU A 42 1.99 5.05 19.79
N ILE A 43 1.60 3.98 19.09
CA ILE A 43 0.22 3.54 18.94
C ILE A 43 -0.38 3.22 20.31
N GLU A 44 0.28 2.42 21.15
CA GLU A 44 -0.23 2.09 22.50
C GLU A 44 -0.45 3.34 23.36
N ARG A 45 0.53 4.23 23.38
CA ARG A 45 0.42 5.49 24.12
C ARG A 45 -0.74 6.34 23.58
N LEU A 46 -0.86 6.44 22.26
CA LEU A 46 -1.95 7.14 21.63
C LEU A 46 -3.29 6.47 21.92
N PHE A 47 -3.39 5.14 22.04
CA PHE A 47 -4.61 4.44 22.45
C PHE A 47 -5.07 4.86 23.85
N GLU A 48 -4.16 4.88 24.84
CA GLU A 48 -4.48 5.34 26.20
C GLU A 48 -4.93 6.80 26.24
N GLU A 49 -4.25 7.66 25.47
CA GLU A 49 -4.61 9.07 25.37
C GLU A 49 -5.92 9.28 24.61
N SER A 50 -6.18 8.47 23.58
CA SER A 50 -7.38 8.54 22.73
C SER A 50 -8.65 8.17 23.48
N GLY A 51 -8.59 7.22 24.42
CA GLY A 51 -9.72 6.90 25.30
C GLY A 51 -10.13 8.06 26.20
N LYS A 52 -9.21 8.99 26.51
CA LYS A 52 -9.44 10.18 27.32
C LYS A 52 -9.78 11.41 26.46
N ASP A 53 -9.15 11.53 25.29
CA ASP A 53 -9.24 12.69 24.42
C ASP A 53 -9.42 12.29 22.95
N ARG A 54 -10.57 12.69 22.38
CA ARG A 54 -10.90 12.45 20.97
C ARG A 54 -9.95 13.14 20.00
N SER A 55 -9.23 14.18 20.43
CA SER A 55 -8.24 14.87 19.61
C SER A 55 -7.03 13.97 19.34
N ARG A 56 -6.61 13.18 20.34
CA ARG A 56 -5.52 12.21 20.21
C ARG A 56 -5.94 11.00 19.37
N ALA A 57 -7.22 10.66 19.41
CA ALA A 57 -7.82 9.64 18.56
C ALA A 57 -7.66 9.93 17.06
N PHE A 58 -7.75 11.20 16.67
CA PHE A 58 -7.53 11.60 15.28
C PHE A 58 -6.09 11.39 14.84
N VAL A 59 -5.12 11.69 15.72
CA VAL A 59 -3.69 11.45 15.48
C VAL A 59 -3.41 9.94 15.36
N LEU A 60 -3.96 9.14 16.28
CA LEU A 60 -3.88 7.69 16.25
C LEU A 60 -4.41 7.12 14.94
N LYS A 61 -5.60 7.56 14.51
CA LYS A 61 -6.20 7.16 13.24
C LYS A 61 -5.28 7.48 12.05
N GLN A 62 -4.71 8.69 11.98
CA GLN A 62 -3.79 9.02 10.89
C GLN A 62 -2.53 8.16 10.89
N LYS A 63 -1.95 7.89 12.07
CA LYS A 63 -0.78 7.04 12.20
C LYS A 63 -1.08 5.61 11.72
N LEU A 64 -2.22 5.04 12.13
CA LEU A 64 -2.67 3.72 11.69
C LEU A 64 -3.00 3.66 10.19
N ASP A 65 -3.57 4.73 9.64
CA ASP A 65 -3.90 4.85 8.21
C ASP A 65 -2.62 4.89 7.35
N GLN A 66 -1.61 5.66 7.79
CA GLN A 66 -0.30 5.73 7.14
C GLN A 66 0.42 4.37 7.14
N LEU A 67 0.24 3.58 8.19
CA LEU A 67 0.80 2.23 8.31
C LEU A 67 -0.06 1.17 7.58
N GLY A 68 -1.24 1.53 7.07
CA GLY A 68 -2.17 0.59 6.44
C GLY A 68 -2.84 -0.39 7.41
N LEU A 69 -2.69 -0.18 8.71
CA LEU A 69 -3.18 -1.05 9.80
C LEU A 69 -4.50 -0.59 10.39
N PHE A 70 -5.04 0.52 9.88
CA PHE A 70 -6.30 1.05 10.38
C PHE A 70 -7.40 -0.01 10.37
N LYS A 71 -7.50 -0.86 9.32
CA LYS A 71 -8.52 -1.92 9.27
C LYS A 71 -8.39 -2.96 10.39
N ASP A 72 -7.17 -3.35 10.74
CA ASP A 72 -6.93 -4.33 11.80
C ASP A 72 -7.15 -3.74 13.20
N TYR A 73 -6.94 -2.43 13.36
CA TYR A 73 -7.06 -1.72 14.63
C TYR A 73 -8.37 -0.93 14.78
N GLU A 74 -9.20 -0.83 13.74
CA GLU A 74 -10.44 -0.05 13.71
C GLU A 74 -11.41 -0.51 14.78
N ASP A 75 -11.60 -1.82 14.94
CA ASP A 75 -12.48 -2.37 15.97
C ASP A 75 -12.00 -2.00 17.38
N ARG A 76 -10.69 -2.13 17.67
CA ARG A 76 -10.11 -1.72 18.96
C ARG A 76 -10.24 -0.21 19.19
N PHE A 77 -10.07 0.58 18.13
CA PHE A 77 -10.20 2.02 18.18
C PHE A 77 -11.64 2.45 18.47
N LEU A 78 -12.62 1.82 17.84
CA LEU A 78 -14.03 2.07 18.11
C LEU A 78 -14.42 1.60 19.52
N ASP A 79 -13.83 0.50 19.99
CA ASP A 79 -14.05 -0.04 21.34
C ASP A 79 -13.63 0.96 22.43
N LEU A 80 -12.53 1.70 22.26
CA LEU A 80 -12.12 2.77 23.18
C LEU A 80 -13.21 3.84 23.42
N PHE A 81 -14.09 4.08 22.44
CA PHE A 81 -15.16 5.06 22.56
C PHE A 81 -16.49 4.47 22.98
N LYS A 82 -16.62 3.13 22.96
CA LYS A 82 -17.80 2.44 23.46
C LYS A 82 -17.69 2.44 24.99
N LYS A 83 -18.45 3.32 25.64
CA LYS A 83 -18.59 3.28 27.10
C LYS A 83 -19.15 1.92 27.52
N PRO A 84 -18.62 1.28 28.57
CA PRO A 84 -19.36 0.20 29.23
C PRO A 84 -20.61 0.85 29.85
N ASP A 85 -21.78 0.34 29.46
CA ASP A 85 -23.07 0.71 30.04
C ASP A 85 -23.13 0.32 31.53
#